data_AF-A0A803YQ19-F1
#
_entry.id   AF-A0A803YQ19-F1
#
_cell.length_a   1.000
_cell.length_b   1.000
_cell.length_c   1.000
_cell.angle_alpha   90.00
_cell.angle_beta   90.00
_cell.angle_gamma   90.00
#
_symmetry.space_group_name_H-M   'P 1'
#
loop_
_entity.id
_entity.type
_entity.pdbx_description
1 polymer ?
#
loop_
_entity_poly.entity_id
_entity_poly.type
_entity_poly.pdbx_seq_one_letter_code
_entity_poly.pdbx_strand_id
1 'polypeptide(L)'
;METDCTPMELTNNAESEEDSDYRDFEEADVKDMRLEAEAVVNDVLFAVSNMFVSKTLPCAEDVAYINVETRERGRYCVELTDSGLRVVAYDFDQTDDSLQNPYHETVYSLLDTLSPAYREVFGNALLQRLEALKRDSQS
;
A
#
# COMPACT_ATOMS: atom_id res chain seq x y z
N MET A 1 -8.39 34.12 -46.48
CA MET A 1 -7.92 35.18 -45.57
C MET A 1 -6.60 34.68 -45.03
N GLU A 2 -5.52 35.31 -45.49
CA GLU A 2 -4.15 34.98 -45.13
C GLU A 2 -3.88 35.52 -43.72
N THR A 3 -3.32 34.69 -42.84
CA THR A 3 -2.78 35.15 -41.56
C THR A 3 -1.36 34.61 -41.44
N ASP A 4 -0.42 35.43 -41.87
CA ASP A 4 0.97 35.37 -41.46
C ASP A 4 1.24 36.65 -40.67
N CYS A 5 1.69 36.51 -39.43
CA CYS A 5 2.54 37.48 -38.72
C CYS A 5 2.77 37.00 -37.28
N THR A 6 3.96 36.47 -37.02
CA THR A 6 4.74 36.70 -35.80
C THR A 6 6.12 37.18 -36.28
N PRO A 7 7.06 37.73 -35.47
CA PRO A 7 7.11 37.95 -34.02
C PRO A 7 7.70 39.33 -33.59
N MET A 8 7.68 39.66 -32.30
CA MET A 8 8.87 39.97 -31.46
C MET A 8 8.55 40.82 -30.22
N GLU A 9 9.25 40.43 -29.16
CA GLU A 9 9.25 40.95 -27.81
C GLU A 9 9.79 42.38 -27.70
N LEU A 10 9.46 43.09 -26.61
CA LEU A 10 10.43 43.52 -25.60
C LEU A 10 9.73 44.32 -24.47
N THR A 11 10.22 44.04 -23.27
CA THR A 11 9.94 44.52 -21.91
C THR A 11 9.82 46.04 -21.72
N ASN A 12 9.00 46.48 -20.74
CA ASN A 12 9.44 47.39 -19.66
C ASN A 12 8.35 47.61 -18.57
N ASN A 13 8.82 47.65 -17.33
CA ASN A 13 8.12 47.55 -16.05
C ASN A 13 7.25 48.78 -15.69
N ALA A 14 6.13 48.56 -15.00
CA ALA A 14 5.54 49.49 -14.03
C ALA A 14 4.69 48.70 -13.02
N GLU A 15 4.88 49.01 -11.75
CA GLU A 15 4.43 48.25 -10.58
C GLU A 15 2.90 48.28 -10.39
N SER A 16 2.31 47.15 -10.03
CA SER A 16 1.03 47.08 -9.32
C SER A 16 1.08 45.90 -8.35
N GLU A 17 0.88 46.23 -7.08
CA GLU A 17 0.90 45.33 -5.93
C GLU A 17 -0.42 44.55 -5.83
N GLU A 18 -0.34 43.37 -5.20
CA GLU A 18 -1.45 42.55 -4.64
C GLU A 18 -2.33 41.86 -5.69
N ASP A 19 -2.30 40.52 -5.83
CA ASP A 19 -2.98 39.63 -4.90
C ASP A 19 -2.37 38.22 -4.92
N SER A 20 -2.08 37.74 -3.72
CA SER A 20 -1.59 36.43 -3.40
C SER A 20 -2.66 35.37 -3.66
N ASP A 21 -2.47 34.56 -4.70
CA ASP A 21 -3.12 33.24 -4.75
C ASP A 21 -2.07 32.21 -5.21
N TYR A 22 -0.97 32.16 -4.45
CA TYR A 22 -0.21 30.93 -4.30
C TYR A 22 -1.15 29.93 -3.64
N ARG A 23 -2.03 29.33 -4.44
CA ARG A 23 -2.59 28.03 -4.11
C ARG A 23 -1.39 27.09 -4.11
N ASP A 24 -0.79 27.00 -2.94
CA ASP A 24 -0.20 25.76 -2.43
C ASP A 24 -1.33 24.73 -2.57
N PHE A 25 -1.50 24.22 -3.79
CA PHE A 25 -2.08 22.92 -3.97
C PHE A 25 -1.03 22.04 -3.31
N GLU A 26 -1.21 21.78 -2.01
CA GLU A 26 -0.74 20.54 -1.43
C GLU A 26 -1.13 19.49 -2.47
N GLU A 27 -0.14 18.99 -3.22
CA GLU A 27 -0.25 17.71 -3.88
C GLU A 27 -0.56 16.76 -2.73
N ALA A 28 -1.85 16.64 -2.41
CA ALA A 28 -2.36 15.59 -1.59
C ALA A 28 -1.89 14.35 -2.34
N ASP A 29 -0.81 13.76 -1.83
CA ASP A 29 -0.24 12.50 -2.27
C ASP A 29 -1.43 11.57 -2.48
N VAL A 30 -1.83 11.39 -3.75
CA VAL A 30 -3.05 10.65 -4.08
C VAL A 30 -2.73 9.22 -3.71
N LYS A 31 -3.13 8.84 -2.50
CA LYS A 31 -2.83 7.55 -1.91
C LYS A 31 -3.55 6.50 -2.73
N ASP A 32 -2.84 5.90 -3.67
CA ASP A 32 -3.36 4.79 -4.45
C ASP A 32 -3.33 3.54 -3.57
N MET A 33 -4.47 3.17 -2.99
CA MET A 33 -4.58 2.00 -2.13
C MET A 33 -4.17 0.70 -2.84
N ARG A 34 -4.23 0.66 -4.17
CA ARG A 34 -3.73 -0.48 -4.93
C ARG A 34 -2.21 -0.57 -4.85
N LEU A 35 -1.49 0.54 -4.97
CA LEU A 35 -0.04 0.56 -4.87
C LEU A 35 0.40 0.15 -3.45
N GLU A 36 -0.31 0.64 -2.43
CA GLU A 36 -0.12 0.25 -1.04
C GLU A 36 -0.35 -1.25 -0.85
N ALA A 37 -1.42 -1.79 -1.42
CA ALA A 37 -1.71 -3.22 -1.38
C ALA A 37 -0.62 -4.05 -2.06
N GLU A 38 -0.11 -3.62 -3.20
CA GLU A 38 1.00 -4.29 -3.90
C GLU A 38 2.30 -4.25 -3.07
N ALA A 39 2.59 -3.13 -2.40
CA ALA A 39 3.74 -3.01 -1.49
C ALA A 39 3.60 -3.95 -0.30
N VAL A 40 2.42 -3.99 0.33
CA VAL A 40 2.09 -4.91 1.43
C VAL A 40 2.30 -6.37 1.01
N VAL A 41 1.78 -6.77 -0.15
CA VAL A 41 1.97 -8.13 -0.67
C VAL A 41 3.46 -8.45 -0.81
N ASN A 42 4.23 -7.58 -1.48
CA ASN A 42 5.64 -7.83 -1.73
C ASN A 42 6.48 -7.94 -0.45
N ASP A 43 6.12 -7.18 0.59
CA ASP A 43 6.86 -7.17 1.84
C ASP A 43 6.75 -8.50 2.61
N VAL A 44 5.55 -9.10 2.66
CA VAL A 44 5.30 -10.31 3.48
C VAL A 44 5.03 -11.59 2.70
N LEU A 45 5.07 -11.56 1.37
CA LEU A 45 4.83 -12.73 0.51
C LEU A 45 5.70 -13.93 0.91
N PHE A 46 6.95 -13.70 1.31
CA PHE A 46 7.88 -14.76 1.69
C PHE A 46 7.42 -15.59 2.91
N ALA A 47 6.58 -15.01 3.76
CA ALA A 47 6.18 -15.59 5.03
C ALA A 47 4.84 -16.36 4.97
N VAL A 48 4.13 -16.27 3.84
CA VAL A 48 2.84 -16.95 3.60
C VAL A 48 2.97 -18.01 2.50
N SER A 49 1.87 -18.70 2.16
CA SER A 49 1.84 -19.68 1.04
C SER A 49 1.66 -18.96 -0.30
N ASN A 50 0.69 -18.04 -0.35
CA ASN A 50 0.41 -17.21 -1.51
C ASN A 50 -0.24 -15.90 -1.07
N MET A 51 -0.01 -14.81 -1.80
CA MET A 51 -0.63 -13.52 -1.53
C MET A 51 -0.67 -12.66 -2.79
N PHE A 52 -1.81 -12.00 -3.04
CA PHE A 52 -1.99 -11.18 -4.23
C PHE A 52 -3.16 -10.20 -4.07
N VAL A 53 -3.07 -9.05 -4.73
CA VAL A 53 -4.19 -8.11 -4.83
C VAL A 53 -5.32 -8.74 -5.67
N SER A 54 -6.55 -8.62 -5.19
CA SER A 54 -7.74 -9.11 -5.88
C SER A 54 -7.87 -8.43 -7.24
N LYS A 55 -8.18 -9.22 -8.27
CA LYS A 55 -8.49 -8.72 -9.62
C LYS A 55 -10.00 -8.62 -9.87
N THR A 56 -10.78 -9.17 -8.95
CA THR A 56 -12.23 -9.34 -9.07
C THR A 56 -12.96 -8.27 -8.26
N LEU A 57 -12.44 -7.95 -7.08
CA LEU A 57 -12.98 -6.92 -6.19
C LEU A 57 -12.47 -5.52 -6.57
N PRO A 58 -13.24 -4.46 -6.28
CA PRO A 58 -12.87 -3.11 -6.65
C PRO A 58 -11.60 -2.67 -5.91
N CYS A 59 -10.58 -2.28 -6.66
CA CYS A 59 -9.41 -1.57 -6.14
C CYS A 59 -9.47 -0.14 -6.67
N ALA A 60 -9.72 0.81 -5.77
CA ALA A 60 -9.86 2.23 -6.02
C ALA A 60 -8.92 3.01 -5.10
N GLU A 61 -8.98 4.34 -5.14
CA GLU A 61 -8.13 5.23 -4.34
C GLU A 61 -8.31 5.00 -2.83
N ASP A 62 -9.52 4.73 -2.37
CA ASP A 62 -9.81 4.60 -0.92
C ASP A 62 -9.79 3.16 -0.39
N VAL A 63 -9.79 2.15 -1.28
CA VAL A 63 -9.89 0.75 -0.88
C VAL A 63 -9.23 -0.19 -1.87
N ALA A 64 -8.53 -1.19 -1.34
CA ALA A 64 -8.03 -2.31 -2.11
C ALA A 64 -8.29 -3.63 -1.38
N TYR A 65 -8.36 -4.73 -2.12
CA TYR A 65 -8.57 -6.06 -1.54
C TYR A 65 -7.37 -6.95 -1.82
N ILE A 66 -6.95 -7.70 -0.81
CA ILE A 66 -5.80 -8.58 -0.85
C ILE A 66 -6.26 -9.98 -0.45
N ASN A 67 -5.93 -10.95 -1.28
CA ASN A 67 -6.13 -12.36 -0.98
C ASN A 67 -4.85 -12.92 -0.38
N VAL A 68 -4.98 -13.69 0.71
CA VAL A 68 -3.86 -14.35 1.37
C VAL A 68 -4.19 -15.81 1.67
N GLU A 69 -3.30 -16.71 1.23
CA GLU A 69 -3.24 -18.09 1.69
C GLU A 69 -2.08 -18.22 2.68
N THR A 70 -2.40 -18.56 3.93
CA THR A 70 -1.38 -18.84 4.95
C THR A 70 -0.78 -20.22 4.74
N ARG A 71 0.36 -20.51 5.39
CA ARG A 71 1.03 -21.81 5.25
C ARG A 71 0.22 -22.97 5.85
N GLU A 72 -0.71 -22.65 6.74
CA GLU A 72 -1.68 -23.56 7.33
C GLU A 72 -2.90 -23.81 6.43
N ARG A 73 -2.88 -23.32 5.16
CA ARG A 73 -3.98 -23.42 4.18
C ARG A 73 -5.22 -22.59 4.53
N GLY A 74 -5.10 -21.64 5.44
CA GLY A 74 -6.14 -20.65 5.68
C GLY A 74 -6.21 -19.66 4.51
N ARG A 75 -7.39 -19.50 3.92
CA ARG A 75 -7.65 -18.52 2.85
C ARG A 75 -8.46 -17.37 3.41
N TYR A 76 -8.05 -16.14 3.10
CA TYR A 76 -8.71 -14.94 3.58
C TYR A 76 -8.75 -13.89 2.48
N CYS A 77 -9.84 -13.14 2.44
CA CYS A 77 -9.91 -11.87 1.75
C CYS A 77 -9.79 -10.75 2.78
N VAL A 78 -8.87 -9.83 2.54
CA VAL A 78 -8.52 -8.72 3.41
C VAL A 78 -8.79 -7.43 2.67
N GLU A 79 -9.54 -6.52 3.26
CA GLU A 79 -9.60 -5.15 2.75
C GLU A 79 -8.46 -4.33 3.36
N LEU A 80 -7.94 -3.39 2.56
CA LEU A 80 -7.00 -2.36 2.94
C LEU A 80 -7.66 -1.02 2.70
N THR A 81 -7.68 -0.18 3.73
CA THR A 81 -8.20 1.19 3.70
C THR A 81 -7.30 2.08 4.56
N ASP A 82 -7.58 3.38 4.65
CA ASP A 82 -6.92 4.28 5.61
C ASP A 82 -7.10 3.86 7.09
N SER A 83 -8.11 3.05 7.41
CA SER A 83 -8.27 2.50 8.76
C SER A 83 -7.36 1.31 9.05
N GLY A 84 -6.59 0.84 8.06
CA GLY A 84 -5.71 -0.32 8.14
C GLY A 84 -6.27 -1.53 7.39
N LEU A 85 -5.99 -2.72 7.91
CA LEU A 85 -6.32 -4.01 7.27
C LEU A 85 -7.36 -4.78 8.08
N ARG A 86 -8.34 -5.37 7.40
CA ARG A 86 -9.36 -6.20 8.05
C ARG A 86 -9.73 -7.40 7.20
N VAL A 87 -9.93 -8.56 7.84
CA VAL A 87 -10.48 -9.74 7.17
C VAL A 87 -11.97 -9.52 6.88
N VAL A 88 -12.33 -9.55 5.60
CA VAL A 88 -13.71 -9.38 5.11
C VAL A 88 -14.32 -10.69 4.60
N ALA A 89 -13.53 -11.73 4.38
CA ALA A 89 -14.03 -13.09 4.11
C ALA A 89 -12.98 -14.17 4.39
N TYR A 90 -13.45 -15.43 4.48
CA TYR A 90 -12.63 -16.64 4.68
C TYR A 90 -12.42 -17.46 3.41
N ASP A 91 -12.58 -16.83 2.24
CA ASP A 91 -12.15 -17.36 0.95
C ASP A 91 -11.78 -16.18 0.04
N PHE A 92 -11.16 -16.47 -1.11
CA PHE A 92 -10.67 -15.45 -2.03
C PHE A 92 -11.79 -14.72 -2.75
N ASP A 93 -11.55 -13.44 -3.04
CA ASP A 93 -12.43 -12.58 -3.83
C ASP A 93 -13.88 -12.54 -3.31
N GLN A 94 -14.03 -12.68 -1.99
CA GLN A 94 -15.32 -12.61 -1.31
C GLN A 94 -15.31 -11.50 -0.28
N THR A 95 -16.48 -10.94 -0.04
CA THR A 95 -16.75 -9.98 1.03
C THR A 95 -18.02 -10.41 1.74
N ASP A 96 -17.98 -10.42 3.07
CA ASP A 96 -19.12 -10.74 3.92
C ASP A 96 -19.33 -9.60 4.92
N ASP A 97 -20.30 -8.73 4.62
CA ASP A 97 -20.64 -7.57 5.45
C ASP A 97 -21.13 -7.96 6.86
N SER A 98 -21.51 -9.22 7.08
CA SER A 98 -21.89 -9.72 8.40
C SER A 98 -20.68 -9.94 9.32
N LEU A 99 -19.47 -10.04 8.76
CA LEU A 99 -18.23 -10.16 9.52
C LEU A 99 -17.81 -8.79 10.06
N GLN A 100 -17.79 -8.67 11.39
CA GLN A 100 -17.34 -7.47 12.09
C GLN A 100 -15.99 -7.73 12.74
N ASN A 101 -15.00 -8.06 11.91
CA ASN A 101 -13.63 -8.24 12.37
C ASN A 101 -12.99 -6.87 12.71
N PRO A 102 -12.04 -6.81 13.65
CA PRO A 102 -11.34 -5.57 13.95
C PRO A 102 -10.39 -5.19 12.81
N TYR A 103 -10.14 -3.88 12.68
CA TYR A 103 -9.03 -3.39 11.87
C TYR A 103 -7.71 -3.60 12.61
N HIS A 104 -6.70 -3.95 11.83
CA HIS A 104 -5.31 -4.07 12.24
C HIS A 104 -4.52 -2.94 11.60
N GLU A 105 -3.66 -2.30 12.37
CA GLU A 105 -2.86 -1.16 11.90
C GLU A 105 -1.89 -1.56 10.77
N THR A 106 -1.30 -2.75 10.87
CA THR A 106 -0.31 -3.25 9.91
C THR A 106 -0.58 -4.68 9.49
N VAL A 107 -0.10 -5.06 8.30
CA VAL A 107 -0.16 -6.45 7.81
C VAL A 107 0.54 -7.42 8.78
N TYR A 108 1.58 -6.97 9.48
CA TYR A 108 2.30 -7.77 10.47
C TYR A 108 1.40 -8.14 11.65
N SER A 109 0.67 -7.16 12.20
CA SER A 109 -0.25 -7.39 13.32
C SER A 109 -1.43 -8.28 12.94
N LEU A 110 -1.88 -8.17 11.69
CA LEU A 110 -2.89 -9.05 11.12
C LEU A 110 -2.37 -10.49 11.00
N LEU A 111 -1.21 -10.68 10.35
CA LEU A 111 -0.63 -12.01 10.13
C LEU A 111 -0.16 -12.69 11.43
N ASP A 112 0.28 -11.94 12.43
CA ASP A 112 0.59 -12.48 13.78
C ASP A 112 -0.64 -13.14 14.41
N THR A 113 -1.83 -12.61 14.14
CA THR A 113 -3.11 -13.16 14.60
C THR A 113 -3.60 -14.31 13.71
N LEU A 114 -3.45 -14.19 12.39
CA LEU A 114 -4.01 -15.16 11.43
C LEU A 114 -3.16 -16.42 11.22
N SER A 115 -1.83 -16.33 11.36
CA SER A 115 -0.91 -17.42 10.99
C SER A 115 0.18 -17.62 12.04
N PRO A 116 0.08 -18.68 12.86
CA PRO A 116 1.19 -19.09 13.72
C PRO A 116 2.50 -19.36 12.96
N ALA A 117 2.42 -19.92 11.75
CA ALA A 117 3.57 -20.21 10.90
C ALA A 117 4.25 -18.93 10.40
N TYR A 118 3.49 -17.85 10.16
CA TYR A 118 4.06 -16.55 9.84
C TYR A 118 5.05 -16.09 10.93
N ARG A 119 4.68 -16.26 12.21
CA ARG A 119 5.53 -15.89 13.35
C ARG A 119 6.85 -16.66 13.38
N GLU A 120 6.80 -17.95 13.08
CA GLU A 120 7.99 -18.79 13.01
C GLU A 120 8.91 -18.37 11.86
N VAL A 121 8.35 -18.15 10.67
CA VAL A 121 9.12 -17.76 9.48
C VAL A 121 9.74 -16.38 9.66
N PHE A 122 8.96 -15.41 10.15
CA PHE A 122 9.43 -14.06 10.40
C PHE A 122 10.53 -14.03 11.47
N GLY A 123 10.33 -14.77 12.57
CA GLY A 123 11.35 -14.92 13.62
C GLY A 123 12.64 -15.53 13.08
N ASN A 124 12.55 -16.58 12.26
CA ASN A 124 13.71 -17.20 11.63
C ASN A 124 14.43 -16.26 10.66
N ALA A 125 13.70 -15.47 9.87
CA ALA A 125 14.28 -14.47 8.97
C ALA A 125 15.05 -13.39 9.75
N LEU A 126 14.53 -12.94 10.89
CA LEU A 126 15.21 -11.99 11.76
C LEU A 126 16.49 -12.58 12.38
N LEU A 127 16.43 -13.83 12.86
CA LEU A 127 17.60 -14.54 13.39
C LEU A 127 18.71 -14.68 12.34
N GLN A 128 18.36 -15.07 11.12
CA GLN A 128 19.34 -15.18 10.03
C GLN A 128 20.02 -13.85 9.72
N ARG A 129 19.27 -12.74 9.70
CA ARG A 129 19.86 -11.40 9.50
C ARG A 129 20.79 -11.01 10.65
N LEU A 130 20.41 -11.28 11.90
CA LEU A 130 21.26 -11.03 13.07
C LEU A 130 22.56 -11.84 13.02
N GLU A 131 22.50 -13.10 12.60
CA GLU A 131 23.69 -13.94 12.44
C GLU A 131 24.61 -13.49 11.31
N ALA A 132 24.04 -12.97 10.20
CA ALA A 132 24.83 -12.41 9.10
C ALA A 132 25.63 -11.19 9.56
N LEU A 133 25.01 -10.26 10.30
CA LEU A 133 25.68 -9.08 10.86
C LEU A 133 26.82 -9.43 11.81
N LYS A 134 26.64 -10.46 12.65
CA LYS A 134 27.70 -10.95 13.56
C LYS A 134 28.92 -11.47 12.81
N ARG A 135 28.72 -12.21 11.71
CA ARG A 135 29.84 -12.72 10.89
C ARG A 135 30.59 -11.59 10.18
N ASP A 136 29.85 -10.61 9.67
CA ASP A 136 30.43 -9.45 8.98
C ASP A 136 31.27 -8.57 9.91
N SER A 137 30.86 -8.44 11.18
CA SER A 137 31.59 -7.67 12.20
C SER A 137 32.85 -8.36 12.75
N GLN A 138 33.06 -9.65 12.45
CA GLN A 138 34.19 -10.46 12.93
C GLN A 138 35.21 -10.81 11.82
N SER A 139 34.98 -10.32 10.59
CA SER A 139 35.88 -10.48 9.44
C SER A 139 36.65 -9.19 9.16
#